data_AF-A0A453N6Z3-F1
#
_entry.id   AF-A0A453N6Z3-F1
#
_cell.length_a   1.000
_cell.length_b   1.000
_cell.length_c   1.000
_cell.angle_alpha   90.00
_cell.angle_beta   90.00
_cell.angle_gamma   90.00
#
_symmetry.space_group_name_H-M   'P 1'
#
loop_
_entity.id
_entity.type
_entity.pdbx_description
1 polymer ?
#
loop_
_entity_poly.entity_id
_entity_poly.type
_entity_poly.pdbx_seq_one_letter_code
_entity_poly.pdbx_strand_id
1 'polypeptide(L)'
;EAKDNLLGRLFGFGSLARSGRVLGQWKRDKSSPILRDFVTEVVQLGNKKRYLTEPAVALILDLTRKLPDEAIFSEVLDTPCVQVWFNRAANVGDPDALFLALKFQERSNVQREIFGKLLPYPFSLDNFFTEEHLLSLAACFKESAFCLPRIHSIWHVITDMLIREEASQSDNNTSSSKKHKKSKKGNSSEDSKKNLRNFCEVIIERSLLLSSHDRKHLAFNIIIDLLPRLSPSSIQVILSSKVVLGLMDILSNASSWLYNAGQHFLKELVSLVSNDNDRCVAVVINLQKYSFGRFDSL
;
A
#
# COMPACT_ATOMS: atom_id res chain seq x y z
N GLU A 1 15.21 -11.33 -26.47
CA GLU A 1 16.10 -12.41 -26.00
C GLU A 1 16.45 -12.35 -24.51
N ALA A 2 17.25 -11.38 -24.02
CA ALA A 2 17.62 -11.34 -22.59
C ALA A 2 16.42 -11.14 -21.63
N LYS A 3 15.47 -10.27 -21.99
CA LYS A 3 14.22 -10.07 -21.24
C LYS A 3 13.38 -11.35 -21.17
N ASP A 4 13.21 -12.02 -22.30
CA ASP A 4 12.40 -13.24 -22.42
C ASP A 4 13.01 -14.40 -21.65
N ASN A 5 14.34 -14.50 -21.64
CA ASN A 5 15.07 -15.48 -20.82
C ASN A 5 14.81 -15.25 -19.33
N LEU A 6 14.93 -14.01 -18.84
CA LEU A 6 14.70 -13.70 -17.43
C LEU A 6 13.26 -13.97 -16.99
N LEU A 7 12.29 -13.61 -17.83
CA LEU A 7 10.88 -13.91 -17.59
C LEU A 7 10.60 -15.42 -17.66
N GLY A 8 11.20 -16.13 -18.61
CA GLY A 8 11.11 -17.59 -18.74
C GLY A 8 11.65 -18.31 -17.50
N ARG A 9 12.74 -17.82 -16.91
CA ARG A 9 13.27 -18.33 -15.64
C ARG A 9 12.29 -18.11 -14.48
N LEU A 10 11.72 -16.92 -14.33
CA LEU A 10 10.70 -16.65 -13.30
C LEU A 10 9.48 -17.55 -13.50
N PHE A 11 9.04 -17.73 -14.74
CA PHE A 11 7.94 -18.64 -15.07
C PHE A 11 8.25 -20.10 -14.67
N GLY A 12 9.47 -20.55 -14.91
CA GLY A 12 9.95 -21.86 -14.47
C GLY A 12 9.87 -22.04 -12.95
N PHE A 13 10.37 -21.06 -12.17
CA PHE A 13 10.23 -21.06 -10.72
C PHE A 13 8.76 -21.04 -10.27
N GLY A 14 7.91 -20.26 -10.96
CA GLY A 14 6.47 -20.22 -10.68
C GLY A 14 5.80 -21.58 -10.91
N SER A 15 6.21 -22.29 -11.97
CA SER A 15 5.73 -23.65 -12.25
C SER A 15 6.16 -24.64 -11.16
N LEU A 16 7.40 -24.53 -10.66
CA LEU A 16 7.90 -25.35 -9.55
C LEU A 16 7.13 -25.08 -8.24
N ALA A 17 6.92 -23.81 -7.87
CA ALA A 17 6.12 -23.45 -6.70
C ALA A 17 4.67 -23.96 -6.81
N ARG A 18 4.08 -23.88 -8.01
CA ARG A 18 2.71 -24.33 -8.25
C ARG A 18 2.55 -25.84 -8.22
N SER A 19 3.54 -26.58 -8.73
CA SER A 19 3.54 -28.06 -8.76
C SER A 19 3.51 -28.72 -7.37
N GLY A 20 3.83 -27.98 -6.30
CA GLY A 20 3.92 -28.53 -4.95
C GLY A 20 5.16 -29.39 -4.69
N ARG A 21 6.05 -29.57 -5.69
CA ARG A 21 7.28 -30.35 -5.54
C ARG A 21 8.22 -29.78 -4.48
N VAL A 22 8.36 -28.45 -4.43
CA VAL A 22 9.20 -27.76 -3.43
C VAL A 22 8.67 -28.04 -2.01
N LEU A 23 7.36 -27.88 -1.81
CA LEU A 23 6.70 -28.20 -0.54
C LEU A 23 6.85 -29.68 -0.18
N GLY A 24 6.64 -30.58 -1.14
CA GLY A 24 6.76 -32.02 -0.94
C GLY A 24 8.18 -32.44 -0.53
N GLN A 25 9.20 -31.83 -1.12
CA GLN A 25 10.59 -32.09 -0.73
C GLN A 25 10.89 -31.59 0.68
N TRP A 26 10.50 -30.36 1.00
CA TRP A 26 10.71 -29.81 2.34
C TRP A 26 9.97 -30.61 3.42
N LYS A 27 8.76 -31.13 3.15
CA LYS A 27 8.05 -31.99 4.09
C LYS A 27 8.74 -33.32 4.36
N ARG A 28 9.42 -33.89 3.35
CA ARG A 28 10.18 -35.15 3.49
C ARG A 28 11.50 -34.93 4.23
N ASP A 29 12.14 -33.81 3.97
CA ASP A 29 13.40 -33.43 4.60
C ASP A 29 13.36 -31.95 5.00
N LYS A 30 13.04 -31.72 6.28
CA LYS A 30 12.97 -30.37 6.86
C LYS A 30 14.34 -29.69 6.95
N SER A 31 15.43 -30.45 6.87
CA SER A 31 16.79 -29.90 6.82
C SER A 31 17.25 -29.55 5.40
N SER A 32 16.44 -29.87 4.39
CA SER A 32 16.76 -29.57 3.00
C SER A 32 16.84 -28.06 2.77
N PRO A 33 17.91 -27.56 2.12
CA PRO A 33 18.06 -26.14 1.79
C PRO A 33 17.13 -25.69 0.65
N ILE A 34 16.29 -26.58 0.11
CA ILE A 34 15.51 -26.33 -1.11
C ILE A 34 14.68 -25.04 -1.06
N LEU A 35 14.10 -24.69 0.09
CA LEU A 35 13.34 -23.45 0.25
C LEU A 35 14.25 -22.22 0.25
N ARG A 36 15.37 -22.27 0.96
CA ARG A 36 16.37 -21.19 1.01
C ARG A 36 16.96 -20.95 -0.36
N ASP A 37 17.34 -22.01 -1.07
CA ASP A 37 17.91 -21.94 -2.41
C ASP A 37 16.90 -21.36 -3.40
N PHE A 38 15.64 -21.82 -3.34
CA PHE A 38 14.56 -21.31 -4.18
C PHE A 38 14.35 -19.80 -3.96
N VAL A 39 14.21 -19.37 -2.70
CA VAL A 39 13.99 -17.96 -2.37
C VAL A 39 15.20 -17.12 -2.77
N THR A 40 16.41 -17.61 -2.52
CA THR A 40 17.66 -16.94 -2.89
C THR A 40 17.72 -16.70 -4.40
N GLU A 41 17.47 -17.72 -5.21
CA GLU A 41 17.47 -17.59 -6.67
C GLU A 41 16.39 -16.64 -7.18
N VAL A 42 15.18 -16.70 -6.62
CA VAL A 42 14.08 -15.81 -7.02
C VAL A 42 14.37 -14.36 -6.65
N VAL A 43 14.92 -14.09 -5.46
CA VAL A 43 15.35 -12.74 -5.04
C VAL A 43 16.48 -12.23 -5.93
N GLN A 44 17.50 -13.05 -6.20
CA GLN A 44 18.59 -12.67 -7.11
C GLN A 44 18.09 -12.39 -8.53
N LEU A 45 17.13 -13.17 -9.03
CA LEU A 45 16.52 -12.97 -10.33
C LEU A 45 15.69 -11.67 -10.38
N GLY A 46 14.88 -11.42 -9.34
CA GLY A 46 14.13 -10.16 -9.17
C GLY A 46 15.03 -8.94 -9.17
N ASN A 47 16.19 -9.02 -8.51
CA ASN A 47 17.16 -7.93 -8.42
C ASN A 47 17.88 -7.60 -9.76
N LYS A 48 17.73 -8.40 -10.82
CA LYS A 48 18.42 -8.14 -12.09
C LYS A 48 17.85 -6.95 -12.85
N LYS A 49 16.54 -6.76 -12.82
CA LYS A 49 15.82 -5.67 -13.52
C LYS A 49 14.55 -5.32 -12.76
N ARG A 50 14.21 -4.03 -12.70
CA ARG A 50 13.05 -3.51 -11.96
C ARG A 50 11.72 -4.18 -12.32
N TYR A 51 11.50 -4.53 -13.59
CA TYR A 51 10.27 -5.20 -14.03
C TYR A 51 10.15 -6.67 -13.56
N LEU A 52 11.19 -7.25 -12.97
CA LEU A 52 11.21 -8.62 -12.44
C LEU A 52 10.89 -8.67 -10.95
N THR A 53 11.08 -7.58 -10.21
CA THR A 53 11.01 -7.57 -8.75
C THR A 53 9.60 -7.89 -8.24
N GLU A 54 8.58 -7.16 -8.71
CA GLU A 54 7.19 -7.41 -8.27
C GLU A 54 6.70 -8.81 -8.67
N PRO A 55 6.96 -9.34 -9.88
CA PRO A 55 6.68 -10.74 -10.21
C PRO A 55 7.43 -11.75 -9.34
N ALA A 56 8.70 -11.48 -8.99
CA ALA A 56 9.47 -12.33 -8.09
C ALA A 56 8.87 -12.35 -6.67
N VAL A 57 8.42 -11.20 -6.15
CA VAL A 57 7.68 -11.12 -4.89
C VAL A 57 6.38 -11.91 -4.96
N ALA A 58 5.60 -11.73 -6.02
CA ALA A 58 4.35 -12.48 -6.21
C ALA A 58 4.58 -13.99 -6.19
N LEU A 59 5.69 -14.45 -6.77
CA LEU A 59 6.09 -15.86 -6.79
C LEU A 59 6.49 -16.37 -5.39
N ILE A 60 7.26 -15.59 -4.63
CA ILE A 60 7.60 -15.91 -3.23
C ILE A 60 6.32 -16.01 -2.39
N LEU A 61 5.38 -15.08 -2.58
CA LEU A 61 4.07 -15.12 -1.92
C LEU A 61 3.25 -16.35 -2.34
N ASP A 62 3.25 -16.72 -3.62
CA ASP A 62 2.52 -17.89 -4.12
C ASP A 62 3.09 -19.22 -3.57
N LEU A 63 4.42 -19.30 -3.44
CA LEU A 63 5.08 -20.42 -2.75
C LEU A 63 4.69 -20.47 -1.28
N THR A 64 4.82 -19.33 -0.58
CA THR A 64 4.64 -19.29 0.88
C THR A 64 3.21 -19.60 1.28
N ARG A 65 2.19 -19.23 0.49
CA ARG A 65 0.79 -19.62 0.71
C ARG A 65 0.57 -21.11 0.99
N LYS A 66 1.43 -21.98 0.47
CA LYS A 66 1.32 -23.45 0.64
C LYS A 66 2.22 -24.00 1.75
N LEU A 67 3.12 -23.20 2.28
CA LEU A 67 4.04 -23.58 3.36
C LEU A 67 3.37 -23.39 4.72
N PRO A 68 3.73 -24.17 5.74
CA PRO A 68 3.34 -23.88 7.12
C PRO A 68 4.16 -22.69 7.65
N ASP A 69 3.67 -22.04 8.71
CA ASP A 69 4.27 -20.80 9.20
C ASP A 69 5.69 -21.01 9.73
N GLU A 70 5.99 -22.17 10.34
CA GLU A 70 7.33 -22.47 10.82
C GLU A 70 8.37 -22.44 9.69
N ALA A 71 8.01 -22.97 8.52
CA ALA A 71 8.88 -22.98 7.34
C ALA A 71 9.14 -21.57 6.81
N ILE A 72 8.14 -20.69 6.89
CA ILE A 72 8.28 -19.30 6.43
C ILE A 72 9.28 -18.57 7.32
N PHE A 73 9.23 -18.78 8.63
CA PHE A 73 10.21 -18.17 9.52
C PHE A 73 11.61 -18.74 9.30
N SER A 74 11.77 -20.06 9.44
CA SER A 74 13.10 -20.67 9.47
C SER A 74 13.79 -20.71 8.10
N GLU A 75 13.02 -20.76 7.01
CA GLU A 75 13.58 -20.94 5.66
C GLU A 75 13.41 -19.74 4.74
N VAL A 76 12.39 -18.91 4.90
CA VAL A 76 12.15 -17.78 3.99
C VAL A 76 12.64 -16.48 4.60
N LEU A 77 12.12 -16.12 5.78
CA LEU A 77 12.44 -14.88 6.46
C LEU A 77 13.87 -14.90 7.01
N ASP A 78 14.33 -16.01 7.57
CA ASP A 78 15.70 -16.14 8.09
C ASP A 78 16.75 -16.31 6.97
N THR A 79 16.35 -16.36 5.69
CA THR A 79 17.31 -16.41 4.58
C THR A 79 18.13 -15.12 4.54
N PRO A 80 19.49 -15.19 4.53
CA PRO A 80 20.34 -14.00 4.59
C PRO A 80 20.06 -12.96 3.50
N CYS A 81 19.76 -13.37 2.26
CA CYS A 81 19.46 -12.43 1.19
C CYS A 81 18.17 -11.65 1.43
N VAL A 82 17.17 -12.24 2.10
CA VAL A 82 15.91 -11.58 2.46
C VAL A 82 16.13 -10.60 3.60
N GLN A 83 16.88 -11.00 4.64
CA GLN A 83 17.23 -10.12 5.75
C GLN A 83 18.02 -8.89 5.29
N VAL A 84 19.04 -9.09 4.45
CA VAL A 84 19.81 -7.99 3.85
C VAL A 84 18.90 -7.10 3.00
N TRP A 85 17.95 -7.70 2.28
CA TRP A 85 17.01 -6.96 1.45
C TRP A 85 16.09 -6.07 2.30
N PHE A 86 15.48 -6.59 3.36
CA PHE A 86 14.62 -5.80 4.25
C PHE A 86 15.38 -4.69 4.98
N ASN A 87 16.58 -4.98 5.47
CA ASN A 87 17.39 -3.99 6.21
C ASN A 87 17.80 -2.78 5.37
N ARG A 88 18.00 -2.95 4.06
CA ARG A 88 18.35 -1.85 3.15
C ARG A 88 17.13 -1.15 2.54
N ALA A 89 16.00 -1.85 2.44
CA ALA A 89 14.85 -1.48 1.62
C ALA A 89 14.27 -0.09 1.93
N ALA A 90 14.09 0.25 3.21
CA ALA A 90 13.56 1.56 3.58
C ALA A 90 14.47 2.70 3.10
N ASN A 91 15.79 2.54 3.24
CA ASN A 91 16.77 3.57 2.86
C ASN A 91 16.85 3.77 1.35
N VAL A 92 16.70 2.70 0.56
CA VAL A 92 16.75 2.75 -0.91
C VAL A 92 15.39 2.99 -1.56
N GLY A 93 14.30 3.01 -0.78
CA GLY A 93 12.95 3.20 -1.29
C GLY A 93 12.42 2.00 -2.07
N ASP A 94 12.48 0.80 -1.50
CA ASP A 94 12.04 -0.42 -2.19
C ASP A 94 10.56 -0.79 -1.87
N PRO A 95 9.60 -0.51 -2.78
CA PRO A 95 8.19 -0.86 -2.58
C PRO A 95 7.93 -2.36 -2.60
N ASP A 96 8.76 -3.14 -3.30
CA ASP A 96 8.60 -4.59 -3.44
C ASP A 96 8.90 -5.29 -2.09
N ALA A 97 9.95 -4.84 -1.42
CA ALA A 97 10.32 -5.30 -0.08
C ALA A 97 9.27 -4.93 0.97
N LEU A 98 8.78 -3.69 0.94
CA LEU A 98 7.72 -3.23 1.85
C LEU A 98 6.43 -4.04 1.65
N PHE A 99 6.05 -4.30 0.39
CA PHE A 99 4.90 -5.13 0.07
C PHE A 99 5.05 -6.57 0.59
N LEU A 100 6.22 -7.19 0.40
CA LEU A 100 6.51 -8.53 0.91
C LEU A 100 6.46 -8.58 2.44
N ALA A 101 7.06 -7.60 3.12
CA ALA A 101 7.04 -7.49 4.58
C ALA A 101 5.61 -7.39 5.12
N LEU A 102 4.78 -6.50 4.55
CA LEU A 102 3.38 -6.34 4.95
C LEU A 102 2.58 -7.64 4.74
N LYS A 103 2.83 -8.38 3.67
CA LYS A 103 2.13 -9.64 3.39
C LYS A 103 2.53 -10.76 4.35
N PHE A 104 3.79 -10.82 4.77
CA PHE A 104 4.17 -11.73 5.84
C PHE A 104 3.57 -11.32 7.19
N GLN A 105 3.58 -10.03 7.50
CA GLN A 105 2.96 -9.53 8.74
C GLN A 105 1.46 -9.82 8.80
N GLU A 106 0.71 -9.59 7.71
CA GLU A 106 -0.73 -9.88 7.61
C GLU A 106 -1.03 -11.35 7.89
N ARG A 107 -0.15 -12.24 7.43
CA ARG A 107 -0.36 -13.68 7.55
C ARG A 107 -0.12 -14.19 8.97
N SER A 108 1.02 -13.85 9.55
CA SER A 108 1.52 -14.52 10.74
C SER A 108 1.42 -13.69 12.01
N ASN A 109 1.05 -12.40 11.88
CA ASN A 109 0.98 -11.43 12.96
C ASN A 109 2.18 -11.48 13.92
N VAL A 110 3.38 -11.69 13.36
CA VAL A 110 4.56 -11.98 14.16
C VAL A 110 5.15 -10.70 14.71
N GLN A 111 5.43 -10.71 16.01
CA GLN A 111 6.08 -9.63 16.71
C GLN A 111 7.57 -9.97 16.82
N ARG A 112 8.31 -9.76 15.72
CA ARG A 112 9.77 -9.89 15.68
C ARG A 112 10.38 -8.72 14.92
N GLU A 113 11.58 -8.33 15.30
CA GLU A 113 12.39 -7.29 14.64
C GLU A 113 13.06 -7.80 13.34
N ILE A 114 12.32 -8.51 12.48
CA ILE A 114 12.86 -9.16 11.27
C ILE A 114 12.61 -8.36 9.98
N PHE A 115 11.81 -7.31 10.04
CA PHE A 115 11.46 -6.48 8.87
C PHE A 115 12.29 -5.19 8.79
N GLY A 116 13.32 -5.05 9.62
CA GLY A 116 14.14 -3.85 9.71
C GLY A 116 13.28 -2.60 9.94
N LYS A 117 13.57 -1.52 9.20
CA LYS A 117 12.80 -0.26 9.26
C LYS A 117 11.51 -0.26 8.42
N LEU A 118 11.17 -1.36 7.75
CA LEU A 118 9.98 -1.41 6.89
C LEU A 118 8.70 -1.41 7.72
N LEU A 119 8.68 -2.18 8.80
CA LEU A 119 7.54 -2.29 9.72
C LEU A 119 7.98 -1.87 11.13
N PRO A 120 7.13 -1.15 11.88
CA PRO A 120 7.41 -0.82 13.26
C PRO A 120 7.41 -2.09 14.14
N TYR A 121 8.16 -2.04 15.23
CA TYR A 121 8.15 -3.06 16.26
C TYR A 121 7.83 -2.44 17.63
N PRO A 122 6.82 -2.95 18.37
CA PRO A 122 5.84 -3.94 17.93
C PRO A 122 4.95 -3.39 16.80
N PHE A 123 4.49 -4.28 15.93
CA PHE A 123 3.62 -3.90 14.80
C PHE A 123 2.22 -3.59 15.30
N SER A 124 1.75 -2.37 15.02
CA SER A 124 0.36 -1.94 15.10
C SER A 124 0.08 -0.94 13.97
N LEU A 125 -1.20 -0.78 13.59
CA LEU A 125 -1.59 0.20 12.58
C LEU A 125 -1.24 1.63 13.03
N ASP A 126 -1.48 1.96 14.31
CA ASP A 126 -1.16 3.27 14.87
C ASP A 126 0.33 3.59 14.79
N ASN A 127 1.20 2.60 15.07
CA ASN A 127 2.64 2.77 14.95
C ASN A 127 3.07 2.91 13.48
N PHE A 128 2.43 2.15 12.58
CA PHE A 128 2.73 2.14 11.16
C PHE A 128 2.34 3.47 10.48
N PHE A 129 1.20 4.05 10.86
CA PHE A 129 0.71 5.31 10.34
C PHE A 129 1.15 6.54 11.15
N THR A 130 2.17 6.41 12.01
CA THR A 130 2.84 7.58 12.58
C THR A 130 3.51 8.40 11.48
N GLU A 131 3.56 9.72 11.66
CA GLU A 131 4.24 10.62 10.73
C GLU A 131 5.72 10.23 10.54
N GLU A 132 6.43 9.91 11.62
CA GLU A 132 7.83 9.49 11.59
C GLU A 132 8.03 8.23 10.75
N HIS A 133 7.21 7.20 10.97
CA HIS A 133 7.34 5.94 10.23
C HIS A 133 6.98 6.13 8.76
N LEU A 134 5.89 6.84 8.45
CA LEU A 134 5.50 7.13 7.07
C LEU A 134 6.55 7.96 6.32
N LEU A 135 7.20 8.93 6.98
CA LEU A 135 8.31 9.68 6.40
C LEU A 135 9.50 8.77 6.08
N SER A 136 9.80 7.81 6.95
CA SER A 136 10.86 6.82 6.69
C SER A 136 10.54 5.93 5.48
N LEU A 137 9.26 5.70 5.19
CA LEU A 137 8.79 4.89 4.06
C LEU A 137 8.47 5.71 2.79
N ALA A 138 8.51 7.04 2.85
CA ALA A 138 8.11 7.91 1.74
C ALA A 138 8.84 7.59 0.43
N ALA A 139 10.10 7.16 0.51
CA ALA A 139 10.87 6.72 -0.65
C ALA A 139 10.24 5.48 -1.33
N CYS A 140 9.80 4.48 -0.56
CA CYS A 140 9.15 3.28 -1.08
C CYS A 140 7.87 3.64 -1.88
N PHE A 141 7.04 4.52 -1.33
CA PHE A 141 5.83 4.99 -1.99
C PHE A 141 6.13 5.77 -3.27
N LYS A 142 7.11 6.67 -3.24
CA LYS A 142 7.54 7.44 -4.43
C LYS A 142 8.08 6.56 -5.55
N GLU A 143 8.84 5.52 -5.23
CA GLU A 143 9.44 4.61 -6.21
C GLU A 143 8.46 3.58 -6.79
N SER A 144 7.26 3.47 -6.22
CA SER A 144 6.19 2.64 -6.76
C SER A 144 5.55 3.22 -8.05
N ALA A 145 5.76 4.52 -8.33
CA ALA A 145 5.25 5.19 -9.52
C ALA A 145 5.77 4.61 -10.83
N PHE A 146 6.89 3.88 -10.81
CA PHE A 146 7.41 3.15 -11.96
C PHE A 146 6.39 2.16 -12.57
N CYS A 147 5.42 1.70 -11.80
CA CYS A 147 4.41 0.75 -12.30
C CYS A 147 3.35 1.38 -13.20
N LEU A 148 3.28 2.71 -13.27
CA LEU A 148 2.27 3.41 -14.05
C LEU A 148 2.28 2.93 -15.53
N PRO A 149 1.10 2.77 -16.15
CA PRO A 149 -0.22 3.19 -15.65
C PRO A 149 -0.84 2.24 -14.61
N ARG A 150 -0.25 1.07 -14.34
CA ARG A 150 -0.72 0.17 -13.29
C ARG A 150 -0.32 0.69 -11.90
N ILE A 151 -1.17 0.47 -10.91
CA ILE A 151 -0.86 0.74 -9.51
C ILE A 151 -0.09 -0.45 -8.92
N HIS A 152 1.03 -0.18 -8.25
CA HIS A 152 1.81 -1.23 -7.57
C HIS A 152 0.99 -1.90 -6.45
N SER A 153 1.16 -3.20 -6.25
CA SER A 153 0.34 -4.01 -5.32
C SER A 153 0.36 -3.53 -3.86
N ILE A 154 1.40 -2.79 -3.46
CA ILE A 154 1.49 -2.18 -2.12
C ILE A 154 0.31 -1.27 -1.80
N TRP A 155 -0.21 -0.52 -2.77
CA TRP A 155 -1.26 0.46 -2.52
C TRP A 155 -2.57 -0.23 -2.14
N HIS A 156 -2.88 -1.38 -2.72
CA HIS A 156 -4.03 -2.18 -2.32
C HIS A 156 -3.91 -2.65 -0.87
N VAL A 157 -2.72 -3.02 -0.41
CA VAL A 157 -2.50 -3.43 0.98
C VAL A 157 -2.71 -2.26 1.94
N ILE A 158 -2.16 -1.08 1.61
CA ILE A 158 -2.22 0.09 2.48
C ILE A 158 -3.63 0.67 2.54
N THR A 159 -4.32 0.76 1.40
CA THR A 159 -5.72 1.20 1.35
C THR A 159 -6.60 0.23 2.12
N ASP A 160 -6.43 -1.09 1.96
CA ASP A 160 -7.14 -2.09 2.76
C ASP A 160 -6.92 -1.93 4.26
N MET A 161 -5.69 -1.63 4.69
CA MET A 161 -5.38 -1.39 6.11
C MET A 161 -6.13 -0.17 6.65
N LEU A 162 -6.12 0.96 5.92
CA LEU A 162 -6.84 2.18 6.30
C LEU A 162 -8.36 1.95 6.39
N ILE A 163 -8.91 1.16 5.45
CA ILE A 163 -10.36 0.93 5.35
C ILE A 163 -10.85 -0.10 6.39
N ARG A 164 -10.11 -1.18 6.63
CA ARG A 164 -10.46 -2.16 7.68
C ARG A 164 -10.51 -1.48 9.05
N GLU A 165 -9.65 -0.49 9.27
CA GLU A 165 -9.68 0.32 10.48
C GLU A 165 -11.02 1.05 10.63
N GLU A 166 -11.47 1.76 9.59
CA GLU A 166 -12.79 2.42 9.58
C GLU A 166 -13.96 1.42 9.76
N ALA A 167 -13.93 0.30 9.05
CA ALA A 167 -15.03 -0.68 9.04
C ALA A 167 -15.21 -1.40 10.39
N SER A 168 -14.11 -1.80 11.04
CA SER A 168 -14.10 -2.48 12.35
C SER A 168 -14.79 -1.69 13.49
N GLN A 169 -15.07 -0.41 13.24
CA GLN A 169 -15.76 0.47 14.19
C GLN A 169 -17.25 0.64 13.88
N SER A 170 -17.69 0.41 12.64
CA SER A 170 -19.11 0.51 12.26
C SER A 170 -19.96 -0.63 12.85
N ASP A 171 -19.41 -1.84 12.95
CA ASP A 171 -20.10 -3.03 13.49
C ASP A 171 -20.20 -3.02 15.02
N ASN A 172 -19.29 -2.32 15.72
CA ASN A 172 -19.35 -2.20 17.19
C ASN A 172 -20.47 -1.28 17.68
N ASN A 173 -21.10 -0.50 16.80
CA ASN A 173 -22.17 0.42 17.16
C ASN A 173 -23.58 -0.20 17.09
N THR A 174 -23.74 -1.44 16.60
CA THR A 174 -25.07 -2.07 16.41
C THR A 174 -25.33 -3.30 17.27
N SER A 175 -24.41 -3.75 18.14
CA SER A 175 -24.67 -4.91 19.02
C SER A 175 -24.60 -4.61 20.52
N SER A 176 -25.79 -4.68 21.14
CA SER A 176 -26.10 -5.12 22.50
C SER A 176 -26.16 -4.11 23.66
N SER A 177 -27.41 -3.80 23.98
CA SER A 177 -27.91 -3.40 25.29
C SER A 177 -27.63 -4.48 26.35
N LYS A 178 -26.87 -4.18 27.41
CA LYS A 178 -27.19 -4.42 28.84
C LYS A 178 -26.00 -4.11 29.77
N LYS A 179 -26.35 -3.51 30.91
CA LYS A 179 -25.53 -2.91 32.00
C LYS A 179 -24.46 -3.84 32.61
N HIS A 180 -23.19 -3.41 32.68
CA HIS A 180 -22.45 -2.97 33.89
C HIS A 180 -20.91 -3.01 33.72
N LYS A 181 -20.25 -2.00 34.32
CA LYS A 181 -18.86 -1.94 34.85
C LYS A 181 -17.70 -1.54 33.90
N LYS A 182 -17.53 -0.22 33.77
CA LYS A 182 -16.29 0.57 33.79
C LYS A 182 -15.00 -0.12 33.26
N SER A 183 -14.73 0.03 31.98
CA SER A 183 -13.35 0.13 31.46
C SER A 183 -13.31 1.10 30.27
N LYS A 184 -12.19 1.81 30.20
CA LYS A 184 -11.87 2.96 29.34
C LYS A 184 -11.89 2.53 27.87
N LYS A 185 -12.96 2.82 27.13
CA LYS A 185 -13.09 2.52 25.69
C LYS A 185 -13.72 3.74 25.00
N GLY A 186 -12.87 4.63 24.50
CA GLY A 186 -13.30 5.88 23.86
C GLY A 186 -12.30 6.46 22.85
N ASN A 187 -11.39 5.66 22.29
CA ASN A 187 -10.28 6.18 21.48
C ASN A 187 -10.29 5.76 19.99
N SER A 188 -11.00 4.70 19.62
CA SER A 188 -10.76 4.03 18.32
C SER A 188 -11.21 4.79 17.06
N SER A 189 -12.29 5.59 17.12
CA SER A 189 -12.74 6.35 15.93
C SER A 189 -11.86 7.56 15.62
N GLU A 190 -11.22 8.15 16.62
CA GLU A 190 -10.26 9.24 16.42
C GLU A 190 -8.95 8.71 15.88
N ASP A 191 -8.52 7.53 16.35
CA ASP A 191 -7.28 6.88 15.92
C ASP A 191 -7.30 6.52 14.43
N SER A 192 -8.42 6.01 13.88
CA SER A 192 -8.52 5.70 12.44
C SER A 192 -8.54 6.94 11.54
N LYS A 193 -9.25 8.00 11.96
CA LYS A 193 -9.22 9.29 11.24
C LYS A 193 -7.84 9.92 11.30
N LYS A 194 -7.12 9.75 12.41
CA LYS A 194 -5.74 10.19 12.58
C LYS A 194 -4.80 9.42 11.65
N ASN A 195 -4.93 8.10 11.55
CA ASN A 195 -4.10 7.28 10.67
C ASN A 195 -4.31 7.65 9.19
N LEU A 196 -5.56 7.82 8.76
CA LEU A 196 -5.89 8.33 7.42
C LEU A 196 -5.31 9.72 7.18
N ARG A 197 -5.46 10.63 8.14
CA ARG A 197 -4.92 12.00 8.05
C ARG A 197 -3.40 11.99 7.91
N ASN A 198 -2.70 11.25 8.77
CA ASN A 198 -1.24 11.15 8.71
C ASN A 198 -0.79 10.58 7.35
N PHE A 199 -1.49 9.55 6.85
CA PHE A 199 -1.21 8.99 5.53
C PHE A 199 -1.40 10.02 4.42
N CYS A 200 -2.53 10.73 4.38
CA CYS A 200 -2.80 11.77 3.39
C CYS A 200 -1.76 12.91 3.48
N GLU A 201 -1.49 13.42 4.67
CA GLU A 201 -0.55 14.53 4.86
C GLU A 201 0.90 14.15 4.50
N VAL A 202 1.35 12.95 4.85
CA VAL A 202 2.75 12.55 4.65
C VAL A 202 2.96 11.97 3.25
N ILE A 203 2.14 11.01 2.84
CA ILE A 203 2.36 10.26 1.61
C ILE A 203 1.77 11.00 0.41
N ILE A 204 0.50 11.38 0.46
CA ILE A 204 -0.17 12.03 -0.68
C ILE A 204 0.38 13.44 -0.86
N GLU A 205 0.26 14.28 0.17
CA GLU A 205 0.59 15.69 0.07
C GLU A 205 2.10 15.96 0.02
N ARG A 206 2.84 15.54 1.05
CA ARG A 206 4.27 15.91 1.17
C ARG A 206 5.17 15.08 0.26
N SER A 207 4.79 13.85 -0.08
CA SER A 207 5.66 12.93 -0.84
C SER A 207 5.32 12.84 -2.32
N LEU A 208 4.05 12.62 -2.68
CA LEU A 208 3.66 12.41 -4.08
C LEU A 208 3.32 13.71 -4.80
N LEU A 209 2.46 14.57 -4.22
CA LEU A 209 2.00 15.79 -4.86
C LEU A 209 3.08 16.85 -5.09
N LEU A 210 4.12 16.88 -4.24
CA LEU A 210 5.25 17.81 -4.39
C LEU A 210 6.38 17.26 -5.27
N SER A 211 6.15 16.15 -5.97
CA SER A 211 7.20 15.46 -6.74
C SER A 211 6.99 15.53 -8.26
N SER A 212 7.43 14.50 -8.99
CA SER A 212 7.32 14.42 -10.46
C SER A 212 5.88 14.31 -10.93
N HIS A 213 5.64 14.57 -12.22
CA HIS A 213 4.33 14.42 -12.83
C HIS A 213 3.74 13.02 -12.65
N ASP A 214 4.54 11.96 -12.86
CA ASP A 214 4.11 10.58 -12.64
C ASP A 214 3.64 10.35 -11.19
N ARG A 215 4.32 10.93 -10.20
CA ARG A 215 3.95 10.79 -8.78
C ARG A 215 2.69 11.58 -8.44
N LYS A 216 2.49 12.76 -9.04
CA LYS A 216 1.22 13.52 -8.93
C LYS A 216 0.06 12.72 -9.54
N HIS A 217 0.27 12.13 -10.73
CA HIS A 217 -0.72 11.26 -11.37
C HIS A 217 -1.03 10.03 -10.49
N LEU A 218 -0.02 9.39 -9.90
CA LEU A 218 -0.21 8.31 -8.94
C LEU A 218 -1.06 8.76 -7.75
N ALA A 219 -0.78 9.93 -7.16
CA ALA A 219 -1.55 10.46 -6.04
C ALA A 219 -3.05 10.55 -6.36
N PHE A 220 -3.41 11.06 -7.53
CA PHE A 220 -4.80 11.11 -7.99
C PHE A 220 -5.43 9.74 -8.16
N ASN A 221 -4.69 8.78 -8.72
CA ASN A 221 -5.18 7.40 -8.85
C ASN A 221 -5.43 6.74 -7.47
N ILE A 222 -4.55 6.98 -6.48
CA ILE A 222 -4.76 6.47 -5.11
C ILE A 222 -5.96 7.15 -4.45
N ILE A 223 -6.15 8.45 -4.64
CA ILE A 223 -7.32 9.18 -4.10
C ILE A 223 -8.63 8.60 -4.66
N ILE A 224 -8.72 8.38 -5.98
CA ILE A 224 -9.91 7.81 -6.62
C ILE A 224 -10.17 6.38 -6.13
N ASP A 225 -9.14 5.56 -5.92
CA ASP A 225 -9.30 4.19 -5.39
C ASP A 225 -9.78 4.18 -3.93
N LEU A 226 -9.33 5.16 -3.13
CA LEU A 226 -9.63 5.22 -1.70
C LEU A 226 -11.02 5.80 -1.41
N LEU A 227 -11.43 6.86 -2.11
CA LEU A 227 -12.70 7.56 -1.89
C LEU A 227 -13.95 6.67 -1.82
N PRO A 228 -14.24 5.73 -2.75
CA PRO A 228 -15.44 4.88 -2.72
C PRO A 228 -15.56 4.06 -1.43
N ARG A 229 -14.43 3.74 -0.80
CA ARG A 229 -14.33 2.75 0.25
C ARG A 229 -14.30 3.36 1.65
N LEU A 230 -14.22 4.69 1.76
CA LEU A 230 -14.22 5.44 3.01
C LEU A 230 -15.56 6.14 3.26
N SER A 231 -15.80 6.53 4.50
CA SER A 231 -17.00 7.30 4.86
C SER A 231 -17.06 8.69 4.17
N PRO A 232 -18.25 9.28 3.94
CA PRO A 232 -18.35 10.65 3.42
C PRO A 232 -17.62 11.68 4.28
N SER A 233 -17.53 11.47 5.59
CA SER A 233 -16.80 12.37 6.50
C SER A 233 -15.28 12.38 6.26
N SER A 234 -14.74 11.30 5.68
CA SER A 234 -13.33 11.16 5.36
C SER A 234 -12.92 11.95 4.10
N ILE A 235 -13.89 12.38 3.28
CA ILE A 235 -13.65 13.17 2.06
C ILE A 235 -12.91 14.46 2.37
N GLN A 236 -13.19 15.13 3.50
CA GLN A 236 -12.49 16.36 3.89
C GLN A 236 -10.99 16.13 4.15
N VAL A 237 -10.62 14.94 4.64
CA VAL A 237 -9.22 14.58 4.88
C VAL A 237 -8.49 14.33 3.56
N ILE A 238 -9.18 13.70 2.61
CA ILE A 238 -8.60 13.31 1.31
C ILE A 238 -8.54 14.49 0.35
N LEU A 239 -9.62 15.27 0.24
CA LEU A 239 -9.67 16.50 -0.56
C LEU A 239 -9.19 17.70 0.26
N SER A 240 -7.95 17.60 0.74
CA SER A 240 -7.32 18.66 1.52
C SER A 240 -7.02 19.90 0.67
N SER A 241 -6.67 21.00 1.33
CA SER A 241 -6.28 22.25 0.65
C SER A 241 -5.18 22.04 -0.40
N LYS A 242 -4.15 21.23 -0.08
CA LYS A 242 -3.05 21.00 -1.01
C LYS A 242 -3.46 20.17 -2.22
N VAL A 243 -4.35 19.20 -2.03
CA VAL A 243 -4.91 18.38 -3.12
C VAL A 243 -5.74 19.26 -4.05
N VAL A 244 -6.66 20.07 -3.49
CA VAL A 244 -7.53 20.95 -4.28
C VAL A 244 -6.70 21.99 -5.03
N LEU A 245 -5.79 22.71 -4.35
CA LEU A 245 -4.94 23.71 -5.00
C LEU A 245 -4.01 23.09 -6.06
N GLY A 246 -3.47 21.89 -5.81
CA GLY A 246 -2.67 21.16 -6.80
C GLY A 246 -3.47 20.74 -8.01
N LEU A 247 -4.73 20.34 -7.84
CA LEU A 247 -5.64 20.06 -8.93
C LEU A 247 -5.97 21.34 -9.73
N MET A 248 -6.25 22.45 -9.05
CA MET A 248 -6.49 23.74 -9.72
C MET A 248 -5.30 24.19 -10.56
N ASP A 249 -4.08 24.07 -10.03
CA ASP A 249 -2.84 24.41 -10.76
C ASP A 249 -2.71 23.58 -12.05
N ILE A 250 -2.97 22.28 -11.96
CA ILE A 250 -2.94 21.37 -13.11
C ILE A 250 -4.01 21.72 -14.16
N LEU A 251 -5.25 21.99 -13.71
CA LEU A 251 -6.38 22.30 -14.59
C LEU A 251 -6.28 23.71 -15.21
N SER A 252 -5.58 24.64 -14.57
CA SER A 252 -5.37 25.99 -15.11
C SER A 252 -4.43 26.01 -16.33
N ASN A 253 -3.72 24.90 -16.60
CA ASN A 253 -2.76 24.81 -17.70
C ASN A 253 -3.10 23.66 -18.66
N ALA A 254 -3.96 23.95 -19.65
CA ALA A 254 -4.39 23.00 -20.68
C ALA A 254 -3.24 22.41 -21.52
N SER A 255 -2.08 23.07 -21.58
CA SER A 255 -0.91 22.58 -22.30
C SER A 255 -0.05 21.60 -21.48
N SER A 256 -0.31 21.48 -20.18
CA SER A 256 0.44 20.60 -19.29
C SER A 256 0.13 19.13 -19.57
N TRP A 257 1.16 18.28 -19.49
CA TRP A 257 0.99 16.82 -19.58
C TRP A 257 0.00 16.27 -18.54
N LEU A 258 -0.08 16.92 -17.36
CA LEU A 258 -0.99 16.53 -16.29
C LEU A 258 -2.43 16.99 -16.49
N TYR A 259 -2.71 17.86 -17.45
CA TYR A 259 -4.06 18.40 -17.65
C TYR A 259 -5.08 17.28 -17.87
N ASN A 260 -4.77 16.34 -18.76
CA ASN A 260 -5.61 15.18 -19.04
C ASN A 260 -5.80 14.28 -17.81
N ALA A 261 -4.77 14.13 -16.98
CA ALA A 261 -4.85 13.41 -15.72
C ALA A 261 -5.79 14.12 -14.72
N GLY A 262 -5.73 15.45 -14.63
CA GLY A 262 -6.64 16.26 -13.82
C GLY A 262 -8.08 16.18 -14.30
N GLN A 263 -8.31 16.25 -15.62
CA GLN A 263 -9.65 16.08 -16.20
C GLN A 263 -10.21 14.68 -15.95
N HIS A 264 -9.38 13.64 -16.13
CA HIS A 264 -9.77 12.27 -15.83
C HIS A 264 -10.13 12.10 -14.35
N PHE A 265 -9.29 12.62 -13.44
CA PHE A 265 -9.57 12.63 -12.01
C PHE A 265 -10.92 13.28 -11.68
N LEU A 266 -11.22 14.45 -12.26
CA LEU A 266 -12.49 15.13 -12.05
C LEU A 266 -13.68 14.31 -12.57
N LYS A 267 -13.55 13.73 -13.76
CA LYS A 267 -14.60 12.89 -14.35
C LYS A 267 -14.90 11.67 -13.47
N GLU A 268 -13.86 10.99 -12.98
CA GLU A 268 -14.02 9.85 -12.06
C GLU A 268 -14.61 10.30 -10.72
N LEU A 269 -14.19 11.45 -10.19
CA LEU A 269 -14.73 12.02 -8.95
C LEU A 269 -16.23 12.31 -9.08
N VAL A 270 -16.66 12.92 -10.18
CA VAL A 270 -18.08 13.18 -10.46
C VAL A 270 -18.86 11.88 -10.58
N SER A 271 -18.36 10.92 -11.37
CA SER A 271 -18.97 9.59 -11.53
C SER A 271 -19.17 8.89 -10.18
N LEU A 272 -18.16 8.97 -9.31
CA LEU A 272 -18.18 8.36 -7.99
C LEU A 272 -19.28 8.93 -7.08
N VAL A 273 -19.48 10.25 -7.08
CA VAL A 273 -20.40 10.91 -6.14
C VAL A 273 -21.80 11.17 -6.70
N SER A 274 -22.03 10.92 -7.99
CA SER A 274 -23.30 11.25 -8.68
C SER A 274 -24.53 10.59 -8.05
N ASN A 275 -24.38 9.44 -7.40
CA ASN A 275 -25.48 8.67 -6.81
C ASN A 275 -25.54 8.74 -5.27
N ASP A 276 -24.67 9.54 -4.63
CA ASP A 276 -24.57 9.65 -3.17
C ASP A 276 -24.55 11.13 -2.78
N ASN A 277 -25.70 11.63 -2.31
CA ASN A 277 -25.89 13.04 -1.98
C ASN A 277 -24.92 13.52 -0.90
N ASP A 278 -24.63 12.70 0.12
CA ASP A 278 -23.75 13.08 1.22
C ASP A 278 -22.31 13.24 0.72
N ARG A 279 -21.85 12.33 -0.15
CA ARG A 279 -20.55 12.45 -0.81
C ARG A 279 -20.50 13.63 -1.77
N CYS A 280 -21.54 13.84 -2.56
CA CYS A 280 -21.63 14.94 -3.51
C CYS A 280 -21.49 16.27 -2.77
N VAL A 281 -22.26 16.47 -1.71
CA VAL A 281 -22.18 17.65 -0.85
C VAL A 281 -20.78 17.80 -0.25
N ALA A 282 -20.21 16.72 0.30
CA ALA A 282 -18.87 16.76 0.87
C ALA A 282 -17.79 17.14 -0.17
N VAL A 283 -17.84 16.61 -1.38
CA VAL A 283 -16.91 16.96 -2.46
C VAL A 283 -17.06 18.43 -2.85
N VAL A 284 -18.29 18.88 -3.15
CA VAL A 284 -18.55 20.27 -3.55
C VAL A 284 -18.09 21.25 -2.46
N ILE A 285 -18.43 21.00 -1.20
CA ILE A 285 -18.00 21.85 -0.08
C ILE A 285 -16.48 21.94 -0.01
N ASN A 286 -15.76 20.82 -0.11
CA ASN A 286 -14.29 20.84 0.00
C ASN A 286 -13.62 21.53 -1.21
N LEU A 287 -14.10 21.28 -2.43
CA LEU A 287 -13.61 21.97 -3.63
C LEU A 287 -13.82 23.48 -3.52
N GLN A 288 -15.01 23.93 -3.11
CA GLN A 288 -15.32 25.36 -2.98
C GLN A 288 -14.58 26.02 -1.81
N LYS A 289 -14.54 25.36 -0.66
CA LYS A 289 -13.84 25.85 0.54
C LYS A 289 -12.36 26.08 0.28
N TYR A 290 -11.69 25.09 -0.32
CA TYR A 290 -10.24 25.14 -0.49
C TYR A 290 -9.78 25.88 -1.76
N SER A 291 -10.67 26.10 -2.73
CA SER A 291 -10.41 26.99 -3.88
C SER A 291 -10.70 28.47 -3.61
N PHE A 292 -11.29 28.78 -2.45
CA PHE A 292 -11.84 30.11 -2.13
C PHE A 292 -12.95 30.53 -3.11
N GLY A 293 -13.82 29.60 -3.50
CA GLY A 293 -14.95 29.85 -4.41
C GLY A 293 -14.58 29.95 -5.89
N ARG A 294 -13.35 29.56 -6.26
CA ARG A 294 -12.81 29.71 -7.63
C ARG A 294 -12.75 28.39 -8.40
N PHE A 295 -13.27 27.29 -7.83
CA PHE A 295 -13.23 26.01 -8.53
C PHE A 295 -14.08 26.02 -9.81
N ASP A 296 -15.20 26.75 -9.81
CA ASP A 296 -16.12 26.84 -10.94
C ASP A 296 -15.59 27.66 -12.13
N SER A 297 -14.47 28.36 -11.97
CA SER A 297 -13.86 29.17 -13.04
C SER A 297 -12.81 28.42 -13.87
N LEU A 298 -12.59 27.13 -13.59
CA LEU A 298 -11.62 26.26 -14.26
C LEU A 298 -12.19 25.56 -15.49
#